data_AF-A0A090RYE8-F1
#
_entry.id   AF-A0A090RYE8-F1
#
_cell.length_a   1.000
_cell.length_b   1.000
_cell.length_c   1.000
_cell.angle_alpha   90.00
_cell.angle_beta   90.00
_cell.angle_gamma   90.00
#
_symmetry.space_group_name_H-M   'P 1'
#
loop_
_entity.id
_entity.type
_entity.pdbx_description
1 polymer ?
#
loop_
_entity_poly.entity_id
_entity_poly.type
_entity_poly.pdbx_seq_one_letter_code
_entity_poly.pdbx_strand_id
1 'polypeptide(L)'
;MTYHGFGKVLNPAGLVPFLEANAVPFPLLGAYLAAYTEFLGGLALMFGLATRLASLGLLVCMSVAIYTLGGISAGLNSLHGGLEYQWTLFSVFLYFTLAGAGKCSLDALLESKLVINGRLAIN
;
A
#
# COMPACT_ATOMS: atom_id res chain seq x y z
N MET A 1 4.95 -2.46 -4.77
CA MET A 1 4.71 -1.02 -4.53
C MET A 1 6.00 -0.23 -4.38
N THR A 2 7.03 -0.74 -3.69
CA THR A 2 8.31 -0.04 -3.51
C THR A 2 8.90 0.58 -4.78
N TYR A 3 9.02 -0.20 -5.86
CA TYR A 3 9.56 0.33 -7.12
C TYR A 3 8.70 1.45 -7.73
N HIS A 4 7.37 1.28 -7.75
CA HIS A 4 6.44 2.30 -8.23
C HIS A 4 6.49 3.59 -7.38
N GLY A 5 6.57 3.44 -6.06
CA GLY A 5 6.67 4.56 -5.14
C GLY A 5 8.02 5.29 -5.23
N PHE A 6 9.12 4.59 -5.51
CA PHE A 6 10.45 5.19 -5.59
C PHE A 6 10.51 6.32 -6.62
N GLY A 7 9.99 6.10 -7.83
CA GLY A 7 9.91 7.15 -8.86
C GLY A 7 9.03 8.33 -8.44
N LYS A 8 7.93 8.06 -7.71
CA LYS A 8 7.03 9.11 -7.22
C LYS A 8 7.64 9.93 -6.10
N VAL A 9 8.44 9.34 -5.21
CA VAL A 9 9.10 10.08 -4.11
C VAL A 9 10.11 11.09 -4.64
N LEU A 10 10.76 10.81 -5.79
CA LEU A 10 11.70 11.74 -6.41
C LEU A 10 11.02 12.97 -7.01
N ASN A 11 9.75 12.85 -7.44
CA ASN A 11 8.95 13.97 -7.90
C ASN A 11 7.45 13.77 -7.58
N PRO A 12 7.02 13.98 -6.32
CA PRO A 12 5.64 13.74 -5.93
C PRO A 12 4.68 14.66 -6.66
N ALA A 13 5.08 15.93 -6.88
CA ALA A 13 4.30 16.92 -7.59
C ALA A 13 3.95 16.50 -9.03
N GLY A 14 4.71 15.60 -9.65
CA GLY A 14 4.41 15.06 -10.98
C GLY A 14 3.07 14.30 -11.08
N LEU A 15 2.52 13.83 -9.95
CA LEU A 15 1.21 13.16 -9.93
C LEU A 15 0.03 14.15 -9.85
N VAL A 16 0.27 15.41 -9.49
CA VAL A 16 -0.78 16.42 -9.26
C VAL A 16 -1.66 16.64 -10.50
N PRO A 17 -1.13 16.83 -11.73
CA PRO A 17 -1.98 17.05 -12.90
C PRO A 17 -2.92 15.88 -13.20
N PHE A 18 -2.46 14.64 -12.95
CA PHE A 18 -3.28 13.45 -13.11
C PHE A 18 -4.41 13.40 -12.08
N LEU A 19 -4.13 13.75 -10.82
CA LEU A 19 -5.14 13.77 -9.76
C LEU A 19 -6.18 14.88 -9.99
N GLU A 20 -5.74 16.05 -10.46
CA GLU A 20 -6.61 17.15 -10.86
C GLU A 20 -7.54 16.76 -12.02
N ALA A 21 -6.98 16.14 -13.07
CA ALA A 21 -7.76 15.67 -14.22
C ALA A 21 -8.82 14.63 -13.84
N ASN A 22 -8.60 13.87 -12.76
CA ASN A 22 -9.53 12.87 -12.24
C ASN A 22 -10.36 13.37 -11.05
N ALA A 23 -10.42 14.69 -10.83
CA ALA A 23 -11.22 15.34 -9.79
C ALA A 23 -10.97 14.80 -8.36
N VAL A 24 -9.74 14.37 -8.07
CA VAL A 24 -9.36 13.92 -6.73
C VAL A 24 -9.19 15.14 -5.83
N PRO A 25 -9.86 15.20 -4.66
CA PRO A 25 -9.76 16.33 -3.75
C PRO A 25 -8.34 16.44 -3.16
N PHE A 26 -7.89 17.68 -2.94
CA PHE A 26 -6.56 18.00 -2.40
C PHE A 26 -5.41 17.29 -3.15
N PRO A 27 -5.27 17.49 -4.47
CA PRO A 27 -4.39 16.70 -5.33
C PRO A 27 -2.91 16.79 -4.92
N LEU A 28 -2.45 17.94 -4.43
CA LEU A 28 -1.10 18.09 -3.90
C LEU A 28 -0.87 17.19 -2.67
N LEU A 29 -1.79 17.20 -1.70
CA LEU A 29 -1.70 16.34 -0.53
C LEU A 29 -1.77 14.87 -0.93
N GLY A 30 -2.73 14.51 -1.80
CA GLY A 30 -2.90 13.15 -2.31
C GLY A 30 -1.65 12.64 -3.04
N ALA A 31 -0.96 13.50 -3.80
CA ALA A 31 0.26 13.14 -4.50
C ALA A 31 1.41 12.77 -3.54
N TYR A 32 1.62 13.58 -2.50
CA TYR A 32 2.62 13.30 -1.47
C TYR A 32 2.26 12.04 -0.68
N LEU A 33 1.00 11.91 -0.23
CA LEU A 33 0.53 10.73 0.48
C LEU A 33 0.69 9.46 -0.34
N ALA A 34 0.33 9.48 -1.64
CA ALA A 34 0.48 8.33 -2.51
C ALA A 34 1.96 7.96 -2.71
N ALA A 35 2.83 8.95 -2.97
CA ALA A 35 4.27 8.74 -3.17
C ALA A 35 4.92 8.05 -1.96
N TYR A 36 4.75 8.63 -0.77
CA TYR A 36 5.38 8.09 0.45
C TYR A 36 4.72 6.79 0.92
N THR A 37 3.40 6.67 0.82
CA THR A 37 2.70 5.41 1.19
C THR A 37 3.12 4.27 0.28
N GLU A 38 3.21 4.47 -1.04
CA GLU A 38 3.63 3.41 -1.95
C GLU A 38 5.07 2.96 -1.72
N PHE A 39 5.97 3.91 -1.46
CA PHE A 39 7.37 3.61 -1.24
C PHE A 39 7.62 2.99 0.14
N LEU A 40 7.27 3.72 1.20
CA LEU A 40 7.54 3.32 2.58
C LEU A 40 6.63 2.16 3.00
N GLY A 41 5.35 2.21 2.64
CA GLY A 41 4.43 1.09 2.88
C GLY A 41 4.86 -0.16 2.12
N GLY A 42 5.38 -0.01 0.90
CA GLY A 42 5.96 -1.11 0.13
C GLY A 42 7.17 -1.75 0.83
N LEU A 43 8.10 -0.94 1.34
CA LEU A 43 9.25 -1.41 2.11
C LEU A 43 8.83 -2.07 3.43
N ALA A 44 7.94 -1.42 4.18
CA ALA A 44 7.42 -1.94 5.43
C ALA A 44 6.76 -3.30 5.23
N LEU A 45 5.90 -3.44 4.22
CA LEU A 45 5.26 -4.71 3.89
C LEU A 45 6.26 -5.78 3.42
N MET A 46 7.30 -5.39 2.67
CA MET A 46 8.35 -6.30 2.19
C MET A 46 9.12 -6.96 3.35
N PHE A 47 9.43 -6.18 4.40
CA PHE A 47 10.09 -6.71 5.59
C PHE A 47 9.10 -7.25 6.64
N GLY A 48 7.80 -7.13 6.39
CA GLY A 48 6.75 -7.48 7.35
C GLY A 48 6.84 -6.66 8.65
N LEU A 49 7.06 -5.35 8.52
CA LEU A 49 7.04 -4.39 9.62
C LEU A 49 5.73 -3.60 9.60
N ALA A 50 5.05 -3.52 10.74
CA ALA A 50 3.74 -2.89 10.89
C ALA A 50 2.76 -3.37 9.79
N THR A 51 2.76 -4.68 9.52
CA THR A 51 2.18 -5.29 8.31
C THR A 51 0.75 -4.84 8.04
N ARG A 52 -0.10 -4.81 9.07
CA ARG A 52 -1.51 -4.39 8.94
C ARG A 52 -1.64 -2.92 8.55
N LEU A 53 -0.84 -2.04 9.16
CA LEU A 53 -0.89 -0.61 8.88
C LEU A 53 -0.30 -0.29 7.50
N ALA A 54 0.83 -0.91 7.16
CA ALA A 54 1.46 -0.77 5.86
C ALA A 54 0.54 -1.24 4.72
N SER A 55 -0.05 -2.43 4.86
CA SER A 55 -0.99 -2.97 3.87
C SER A 55 -2.27 -2.16 3.77
N LEU A 56 -2.81 -1.63 4.87
CA LEU A 56 -3.97 -0.74 4.83
C LEU A 56 -3.69 0.54 4.02
N GLY A 57 -2.53 1.18 4.23
CA GLY A 57 -2.15 2.36 3.44
C GLY A 57 -2.02 2.04 1.94
N LEU A 58 -1.37 0.92 1.60
CA LEU A 58 -1.24 0.47 0.22
C LEU A 58 -2.58 0.09 -0.41
N LEU A 59 -3.50 -0.48 0.38
CA LEU A 59 -4.86 -0.79 -0.02
C LEU A 59 -5.60 0.48 -0.45
N VAL A 60 -5.52 1.55 0.34
CA VAL A 60 -6.11 2.86 0.02
C VAL A 60 -5.52 3.42 -1.27
N CYS A 61 -4.20 3.37 -1.48
CA CYS A 61 -3.58 3.80 -2.74
C CYS A 61 -4.16 3.03 -3.95
N MET A 62 -4.34 1.71 -3.84
CA MET A 62 -4.94 0.92 -4.91
C MET A 62 -6.42 1.24 -5.11
N SER A 63 -7.19 1.49 -4.06
CA SER A 63 -8.59 1.93 -4.19
C SER A 63 -8.72 3.24 -4.96
N VAL A 64 -7.88 4.23 -4.63
CA VAL A 64 -7.86 5.52 -5.35
C VAL A 64 -7.44 5.29 -6.81
N ALA A 65 -6.40 4.50 -7.06
CA ALA A 65 -5.96 4.20 -8.41
C ALA A 65 -7.07 3.53 -9.25
N ILE A 66 -7.74 2.52 -8.71
CA ILE A 66 -8.87 1.84 -9.37
C ILE A 66 -9.99 2.83 -9.69
N TYR A 67 -10.37 3.68 -8.73
CA TYR A 67 -11.40 4.69 -8.94
C TYR A 67 -11.02 5.67 -10.06
N THR A 68 -9.80 6.21 -10.03
CA THR A 68 -9.32 7.20 -11.02
C THR A 68 -9.13 6.61 -12.42
N LEU A 69 -8.91 5.30 -12.55
CA LEU A 69 -8.64 4.65 -13.84
C LEU A 69 -9.91 4.01 -14.47
N GLY A 70 -11.10 4.43 -14.05
CA GLY A 70 -12.36 3.95 -14.63
C GLY A 70 -12.99 2.75 -13.92
N GLY A 71 -12.48 2.38 -12.74
CA GLY A 71 -13.14 1.45 -11.82
C GLY A 71 -13.51 0.10 -12.44
N ILE A 72 -14.75 -0.33 -12.21
CA ILE A 72 -15.26 -1.61 -12.73
C ILE A 72 -15.45 -1.55 -14.26
N SER A 73 -15.80 -0.38 -14.81
CA SER A 73 -16.02 -0.21 -16.25
C SER A 73 -14.76 -0.36 -17.11
N ALA A 74 -13.57 -0.17 -16.54
CA ALA A 74 -12.30 -0.40 -17.24
C ALA A 74 -12.06 -1.90 -17.56
N GLY A 75 -12.78 -2.81 -16.89
CA GLY A 75 -12.59 -4.25 -17.05
C GLY A 75 -11.27 -4.77 -16.46
N LEU A 76 -10.98 -6.06 -16.69
CA LEU A 76 -9.82 -6.75 -16.10
C LEU A 76 -8.73 -7.11 -17.11
N ASN A 77 -8.93 -6.90 -18.41
CA ASN A 77 -7.94 -7.32 -19.40
C ASN A 77 -6.83 -6.27 -19.55
N SER A 78 -5.65 -6.52 -18.99
CA SER A 78 -4.49 -5.61 -19.05
C SER A 78 -4.08 -5.22 -20.48
N LEU A 79 -4.27 -6.09 -21.47
CA LEU A 79 -3.92 -5.81 -22.87
C LEU A 79 -4.87 -4.82 -23.54
N HIS A 80 -6.06 -4.62 -22.96
CA HIS A 80 -7.10 -3.72 -23.46
C HIS A 80 -7.37 -2.56 -22.49
N GLY A 81 -6.38 -2.20 -21.66
CA GLY A 81 -6.51 -1.09 -20.71
C GLY A 81 -7.24 -1.42 -19.41
N GLY A 82 -7.47 -2.71 -19.13
CA GLY A 82 -8.08 -3.17 -17.89
C GLY A 82 -7.16 -3.08 -16.67
N LEU A 83 -7.76 -3.21 -15.48
CA LEU A 83 -7.12 -2.93 -14.19
C LEU A 83 -6.69 -4.20 -13.43
N GLU A 84 -6.32 -5.26 -14.14
CA GLU A 84 -5.93 -6.56 -13.56
C GLU A 84 -4.89 -6.41 -12.45
N TYR A 85 -3.85 -5.62 -12.72
CA TYR A 85 -2.72 -5.43 -11.82
C TYR A 85 -3.16 -4.74 -10.52
N GLN A 86 -3.97 -3.69 -10.64
CA GLN A 86 -4.50 -2.92 -9.53
C GLN A 86 -5.43 -3.77 -8.67
N TRP A 87 -6.34 -4.55 -9.28
CA TRP A 87 -7.23 -5.45 -8.56
C TRP A 87 -6.49 -6.60 -7.87
N THR A 88 -5.45 -7.13 -8.51
CA THR A 88 -4.60 -8.16 -7.90
C THR A 88 -3.92 -7.63 -6.65
N LEU A 89 -3.30 -6.45 -6.73
CA LEU A 89 -2.62 -5.84 -5.60
C LEU A 89 -3.58 -5.40 -4.51
N PHE A 90 -4.75 -4.87 -4.87
CA PHE A 90 -5.82 -4.59 -3.92
C PHE A 90 -6.18 -5.86 -3.12
N SER A 91 -6.34 -7.00 -3.80
CA SER A 91 -6.67 -8.27 -3.15
C SER A 91 -5.55 -8.76 -2.21
N VAL A 92 -4.29 -8.63 -2.62
CA VAL A 92 -3.14 -8.98 -1.78
C VAL A 92 -3.05 -8.08 -0.55
N PHE A 93 -3.21 -6.76 -0.70
CA PHE A 93 -3.16 -5.85 0.43
C PHE A 93 -4.36 -6.01 1.36
N LEU A 94 -5.53 -6.33 0.82
CA LEU A 94 -6.70 -6.67 1.63
C LEU A 94 -6.43 -7.91 2.49
N TYR A 95 -5.85 -8.95 1.91
CA TYR A 95 -5.44 -10.14 2.66
C TYR A 95 -4.48 -9.76 3.81
N PHE A 96 -3.40 -9.02 3.56
CA PHE A 96 -2.45 -8.65 4.61
C PHE A 96 -3.05 -7.70 5.66
N THR A 97 -4.00 -6.87 5.27
CA THR A 97 -4.72 -5.99 6.20
C THR A 97 -5.53 -6.81 7.20
N LEU A 98 -6.19 -7.87 6.73
CA LEU A 98 -7.04 -8.74 7.55
C LEU A 98 -6.24 -9.80 8.31
N ALA A 99 -5.38 -10.54 7.62
CA ALA A 99 -4.60 -11.65 8.19
C ALA A 99 -3.43 -11.17 9.05
N GLY A 100 -2.76 -10.08 8.67
CA GLY A 100 -1.56 -9.56 9.34
C GLY A 100 -0.25 -10.23 8.89
N ALA A 101 0.76 -10.14 9.75
CA ALA A 101 2.14 -10.55 9.44
C ALA A 101 2.36 -12.07 9.54
N GLY A 102 3.28 -12.60 8.72
CA GLY A 102 3.68 -14.02 8.76
C GLY A 102 4.79 -14.31 9.77
N LYS A 103 5.15 -15.59 9.97
CA LYS A 103 6.19 -16.03 10.93
C LYS A 103 7.59 -15.51 10.62
N CYS A 104 7.91 -15.25 9.36
CA CYS A 104 9.20 -14.72 8.91
C CYS A 104 9.23 -13.18 8.83
N SER A 105 8.29 -12.50 9.48
CA SER A 105 8.19 -11.02 9.46
C SER A 105 9.03 -10.37 10.56
N LEU A 106 9.41 -9.10 10.36
CA LEU A 106 10.00 -8.29 11.44
C LEU A 106 9.04 -8.10 12.61
N ASP A 107 7.72 -8.06 12.34
CA ASP A 107 6.69 -8.04 13.39
C ASP A 107 6.81 -9.26 14.32
N ALA A 108 6.93 -10.47 13.75
CA ALA A 108 7.11 -11.71 14.52
C ALA A 108 8.46 -11.75 15.27
N LEU A 109 9.52 -11.23 14.66
CA LEU A 109 10.83 -11.12 15.31
C LEU A 109 10.77 -10.15 16.51
N LEU A 110 10.11 -9.01 16.35
CA LEU A 110 9.94 -8.01 17.42
C LEU A 110 9.10 -8.58 18.56
N GLU A 111 7.99 -9.26 18.24
CA GLU A 111 7.15 -9.95 19.22
C GLU A 111 7.97 -10.98 20.01
N SER A 112 8.73 -11.84 19.33
CA SER A 112 9.58 -12.84 20.01
C SER A 112 10.64 -12.21 20.93
N LYS A 113 11.27 -11.10 20.52
CA LYS A 113 12.27 -10.41 21.35
C LYS A 113 11.65 -9.71 22.56
N LEU A 114 10.45 -9.13 22.40
CA LEU A 114 9.71 -8.54 23.51
C LEU A 114 9.32 -9.60 24.54
N VAL A 115 8.91 -10.78 24.09
CA VAL A 115 8.59 -11.93 24.95
C VAL A 115 9.83 -12.47 25.68
N ILE A 116 11.00 -12.50 25.04
CA ILE A 116 12.24 -13.02 25.65
C ILE A 116 12.85 -12.02 26.65
N ASN A 117 12.83 -10.72 26.36
CA ASN A 117 13.47 -9.70 27.20
C ASN A 117 12.55 -9.13 28.31
N GLY A 118 11.23 -9.29 28.17
CA GLY A 118 10.26 -8.89 29.18
C GLY A 118 9.45 -10.10 29.63
N ARG A 119 9.58 -10.46 30.91
CA ARG A 119 8.60 -11.30 31.64
C ARG A 119 7.19 -11.12 31.06
N LEU A 120 6.64 -12.15 30.43
CA LEU A 120 5.20 -12.30 30.30
C LEU A 120 4.65 -12.64 31.69
N ALA A 121 4.50 -11.62 32.52
CA ALA A 121 3.61 -11.68 33.68
C ALA A 121 2.18 -11.50 33.17
N ILE A 122 1.57 -12.58 32.72
CA ILE A 122 0.12 -12.73 32.75
C ILE A 122 -0.18 -14.23 32.80
N ASN A 123 -0.68 -14.64 33.98
CA ASN A 123 -1.40 -15.89 34.21
C ASN A 123 -2.53 -16.08 33.19
#